data_AF-A0A7C3I854-F1
#
_entry.id   AF-A0A7C3I854-F1
#
_cell.length_a   1.000
_cell.length_b   1.000
_cell.length_c   1.000
_cell.angle_alpha   90.00
_cell.angle_beta   90.00
_cell.angle_gamma   90.00
#
_symmetry.space_group_name_H-M   'P 1'
#
loop_
_entity.id
_entity.type
_entity.pdbx_description
1 polymer ?
#
loop_
_entity_poly.entity_id
_entity_poly.type
_entity_poly.pdbx_seq_one_letter_code
_entity_poly.pdbx_strand_id
1 'polypeptide(L)' 'AVPAVELLLLGCGPRLLPVPPALRAALKAAGVAVEPMDTGAACRTFNVLTAEERRVAAALIAVA' A
#
# COMPACT_ATOMS: atom_id res chain seq x y z
N ALA A 1 0.06 20.32 -5.80
CA ALA A 1 1.32 19.63 -6.14
C ALA A 1 1.01 18.17 -6.42
N VAL A 2 1.67 17.54 -7.38
CA VAL A 2 1.48 16.12 -7.70
C VAL A 2 2.19 15.30 -6.60
N PRO A 3 1.51 14.38 -5.89
CA PRO A 3 2.13 13.62 -4.81
C PRO A 3 3.12 12.59 -5.37
N ALA A 4 4.24 12.38 -4.67
CA ALA A 4 5.26 11.40 -5.08
C ALA A 4 4.73 9.95 -5.11
N VAL A 5 3.74 9.66 -4.27
CA VAL A 5 3.04 8.37 -4.19
C VAL A 5 1.54 8.64 -4.24
N GLU A 6 0.81 7.85 -5.01
CA GLU A 6 -0.66 7.92 -5.07
C GLU A 6 -1.33 6.72 -4.42
N LEU A 7 -0.63 5.58 -4.37
CA LEU A 7 -1.13 4.34 -3.79
C LEU A 7 -0.08 3.69 -2.90
N LEU A 8 -0.46 3.39 -1.66
CA LEU A 8 0.30 2.59 -0.72
C LEU A 8 -0.34 1.20 -0.60
N LEU A 9 0.40 0.18 -1.03
CA LEU A 9 0.09 -1.22 -0.73
C LEU A 9 0.60 -1.56 0.67
N LEU A 10 -0.32 -1.89 1.58
CA LEU A 10 0.01 -2.26 2.95
C LEU A 10 -0.03 -3.79 3.09
N GLY A 11 1.14 -4.43 3.06
CA GLY A 11 1.32 -5.85 3.31
C GLY A 11 1.25 -6.15 4.81
N CYS A 12 0.14 -6.71 5.26
CA CYS A 12 -0.19 -6.94 6.67
C CYS A 12 0.39 -8.24 7.25
N GLY A 13 1.35 -8.88 6.57
CA GLY A 13 1.92 -10.17 6.97
C GLY A 13 1.16 -11.34 6.33
N PRO A 14 0.86 -12.42 7.06
CA PRO A 14 0.27 -13.63 6.48
C PRO A 14 -1.21 -13.47 6.08
N ARG A 15 -1.86 -12.37 6.48
CA ARG A 15 -3.27 -12.10 6.19
C ARG A 15 -3.54 -10.60 6.13
N LEU A 16 -4.58 -10.22 5.38
CA LEU A 16 -5.10 -8.86 5.38
C LEU A 16 -5.58 -8.46 6.77
N LEU A 17 -5.25 -7.23 7.19
CA LEU A 17 -5.78 -6.61 8.40
C LEU A 17 -6.41 -5.24 8.07
N PRO A 18 -7.46 -4.84 8.80
CA PRO A 18 -8.10 -3.55 8.57
C PRO A 18 -7.14 -2.40 8.90
N VAL A 19 -7.15 -1.37 8.06
CA VAL A 19 -6.35 -0.15 8.28
C VAL A 19 -7.01 0.69 9.37
N PRO A 20 -6.29 1.10 10.42
CA PRO A 20 -6.82 2.02 11.43
C PRO A 20 -7.41 3.28 10.80
N PRO A 21 -8.61 3.74 11.21
CA PRO A 21 -9.28 4.90 10.60
C PRO A 21 -8.42 6.16 10.59
N ALA A 22 -7.67 6.40 11.67
CA ALA A 22 -6.76 7.55 11.79
C ALA A 22 -5.65 7.51 10.73
N LEU A 23 -5.06 6.33 10.48
CA LEU A 23 -4.04 6.15 9.45
C LEU A 23 -4.62 6.37 8.04
N ARG A 24 -5.81 5.80 7.77
CA ARG A 24 -6.50 5.99 6.48
C ARG A 24 -6.84 7.47 6.24
N ALA A 25 -7.27 8.19 7.27
CA ALA A 25 -7.56 9.62 7.19
C ALA A 25 -6.29 10.45 6.92
N ALA A 26 -5.19 10.15 7.63
CA ALA A 26 -3.91 10.84 7.43
C ALA A 26 -3.35 10.65 6.01
N LEU A 27 -3.38 9.41 5.49
CA LEU A 27 -2.93 9.12 4.12
C LEU A 27 -3.82 9.81 3.08
N LYS A 28 -5.15 9.79 3.28
CA LYS A 28 -6.09 10.50 2.41
C LYS A 28 -5.83 12.01 2.39
N ALA A 29 -5.55 12.62 3.54
CA ALA A 29 -5.21 14.04 3.64
C ALA A 29 -3.91 14.38 2.89
N ALA A 30 -2.99 13.42 2.78
CA ALA A 30 -1.77 13.52 1.98
C ALA A 30 -1.97 13.19 0.48
N GLY A 31 -3.19 12.85 0.04
CA GLY A 31 -3.48 12.45 -1.33
C GLY A 31 -3.03 11.02 -1.67
N VAL A 32 -2.80 10.17 -0.67
CA VAL A 32 -2.35 8.78 -0.83
C VAL A 32 -3.50 7.82 -0.51
N ALA A 33 -3.87 6.99 -1.48
CA ALA A 33 -4.77 5.86 -1.25
C ALA A 33 -4.04 4.73 -0.52
N VAL A 34 -4.75 3.97 0.32
CA VAL A 34 -4.17 2.82 1.03
C VAL A 34 -5.00 1.56 0.83
N GLU A 35 -4.33 0.49 0.40
CA GLU A 35 -4.91 -0.82 0.15
C GLU A 35 -4.22 -1.88 1.02
N PRO A 36 -4.91 -2.40 2.07
CA PRO A 36 -4.38 -3.50 2.87
C PRO A 36 -4.54 -4.83 2.12
N MET A 37 -3.54 -5.70 2.26
CA MET A 37 -3.56 -7.08 1.75
C MET A 37 -2.56 -7.95 2.53
N ASP A 38 -2.54 -9.26 2.31
CA ASP A 38 -1.42 -10.07 2.78
C ASP A 38 -0.12 -9.65 2.06
N THR A 39 1.03 -9.89 2.68
CA THR A 39 2.33 -9.46 2.15
C THR A 39 2.65 -10.11 0.80
N GLY A 40 2.26 -11.36 0.58
CA GLY A 40 2.47 -12.04 -0.70
C GLY A 40 1.72 -11.36 -1.84
N ALA A 41 0.45 -11.02 -1.61
CA ALA A 41 -0.35 -10.24 -2.55
C ALA A 41 0.23 -8.84 -2.79
N ALA A 42 0.66 -8.14 -1.73
CA ALA A 42 1.29 -6.82 -1.85
C ALA A 42 2.51 -6.84 -2.77
N CYS A 43 3.41 -7.83 -2.63
CA CYS A 43 4.58 -7.98 -3.49
C CYS A 43 4.20 -8.16 -4.97
N ARG A 44 3.24 -9.03 -5.27
CA ARG A 44 2.81 -9.28 -6.65
C ARG A 44 2.18 -8.04 -7.27
N THR A 45 1.27 -7.39 -6.55
CA THR A 45 0.60 -6.17 -7.02
C THR A 45 1.59 -5.02 -7.18
N PHE A 46 2.57 -4.88 -6.27
CA PHE A 46 3.63 -3.88 -6.38
C PHE A 46 4.43 -4.04 -7.68
N ASN A 47 4.81 -5.28 -8.02
CA ASN A 47 5.57 -5.54 -9.24
C ASN A 47 4.78 -5.16 -10.50
N VAL A 48 3.49 -5.50 -10.56
CA VAL A 48 2.62 -5.13 -11.69
C VAL A 48 2.50 -3.61 -11.81
N LEU A 49 2.15 -2.93 -10.71
CA LEU A 49 1.93 -1.48 -10.74
C LEU A 49 3.22 -0.68 -11.01
N THR A 50 4.36 -1.18 -10.53
CA THR A 50 5.66 -0.58 -10.84
C THR A 50 5.99 -0.74 -12.33
N ALA A 51 5.71 -1.92 -12.92
CA ALA A 51 5.89 -2.15 -14.34
C ALA A 51 4.95 -1.30 -15.23
N GLU A 52 3.78 -0.91 -14.70
CA GLU A 52 2.85 0.04 -15.33
C GLU A 52 3.23 1.52 -15.10
N GLU A 53 4.41 1.80 -14.52
CA GLU A 53 4.89 3.14 -14.18
C GLU A 53 3.92 3.95 -13.29
N ARG A 54 3.13 3.25 -12.46
CA ARG A 54 2.26 3.87 -11.47
C ARG A 54 3.10 4.43 -10.32
N ARG A 55 2.65 5.55 -9.74
CA ARG A 55 3.20 6.10 -8.49
C ARG A 55 2.74 5.28 -7.27
N VAL A 56 3.31 4.09 -7.13
CA VAL A 56 3.01 3.13 -6.06
C VAL A 56 4.16 3.03 -5.05
N ALA A 57 3.82 2.84 -3.78
CA ALA A 57 4.75 2.43 -2.73
C ALA A 57 4.21 1.18 -2.02
N ALA A 58 5.10 0.44 -1.34
CA ALA A 58 4.73 -0.72 -0.55
C ALA A 58 5.32 -0.63 0.86
N ALA A 59 4.51 -0.95 1.87
CA ALA A 59 4.93 -1.15 3.26
C ALA A 59 4.63 -2.60 3.62
N LEU A 60 5.67 -3.41 3.86
CA LEU A 60 5.57 -4.86 3.92
C LEU A 60 5.99 -5.39 5.29
N ILE A 61 5.10 -6.09 5.98
CA ILE A 61 5.43 -6.87 7.17
C ILE A 61 5.99 -8.22 6.70
N ALA A 62 7.23 -8.52 7.10
CA ALA A 62 7.88 -9.78 6.75
C ALA A 62 7.08 -10.99 7.24
N VAL A 63 7.07 -12.03 6.43
CA VAL A 63 6.49 -13.34 6.74
C VAL A 63 7.61 -14.39 6.74
N ALA A 64 7.44 -15.44 7.54
CA ALA A 64 8.37 -16.57 7.63
C ALA A 64 8.14 -17.58 6.49
#